data_AF-B1YCD2-F1
#
_entry.id   AF-B1YCD2-F1
#
_cell.length_a   1.000
_cell.length_b   1.000
_cell.length_c   1.000
_cell.angle_alpha   90.00
_cell.angle_beta   90.00
_cell.angle_gamma   90.00
#
_symmetry.space_group_name_H-M   'P 1'
#
loop_
_entity.id
_entity.type
_entity.pdbx_description
1 polymer ?
#
loop_
_entity_poly.entity_id
_entity_poly.type
_entity_poly.pdbx_seq_one_letter_code
_entity_poly.pdbx_strand_id
1 'polypeptide(L)' 'MYIAVVLEHSAREALKSWLDISDRLRVCGINIPIFVDWTGQIDVTPEELGTHLERRWRKWAYS' A
#
# COMPACT_ATOMS: atom_id res chain seq x y z
N MET A 1 -7.71 -15.70 6.93
CA MET A 1 -6.36 -15.32 7.40
C MET A 1 -6.05 -13.94 6.83
N TYR A 2 -5.39 -13.07 7.59
CA TYR A 2 -4.95 -11.75 7.12
C TYR A 2 -3.57 -11.45 7.71
N ILE A 3 -2.86 -10.51 7.08
CA ILE A 3 -1.61 -9.95 7.59
C ILE A 3 -1.90 -8.52 8.05
N ALA A 4 -1.54 -8.18 9.28
CA ALA A 4 -1.56 -6.81 9.77
C ALA A 4 -0.13 -6.39 10.12
N VAL A 5 0.29 -5.23 9.64
CA VAL A 5 1.62 -4.67 9.87
C VAL A 5 1.45 -3.29 10.47
N VAL A 6 2.12 -3.02 11.59
CA VAL A 6 2.24 -1.69 12.17
C VAL A 6 3.62 -1.16 11.86
N LEU A 7 3.69 0.01 11.21
CA LEU A 7 4.94 0.64 10.82
C LEU A 7 5.11 1.96 11.58
N GLU A 8 6.27 2.16 12.21
CA GLU A 8 6.69 3.45 12.77
C GLU A 8 7.16 4.42 11.67
N HIS A 9 6.42 4.47 10.56
CA HIS A 9 6.74 5.21 9.36
C HIS A 9 5.76 6.37 9.17
N SER A 10 6.13 7.34 8.32
CA SER A 10 5.15 8.32 7.84
C SER A 10 4.07 7.66 6.97
N ALA A 11 2.93 8.33 6.79
CA ALA A 11 1.85 7.84 5.92
C ALA A 11 2.34 7.55 4.49
N ARG A 12 3.25 8.39 3.97
CA ARG A 12 3.87 8.23 2.65
C ARG A 12 4.72 6.97 2.55
N GLU A 13 5.55 6.76 3.55
CA GLU A 13 6.44 5.60 3.62
C GLU A 13 5.63 4.30 3.82
N ALA A 14 4.63 4.33 4.69
CA ALA A 14 3.70 3.22 4.90
C ALA A 14 2.94 2.87 3.62
N LEU A 15 2.45 3.87 2.87
CA LEU A 15 1.82 3.67 1.57
C LEU A 15 2.76 2.98 0.58
N LYS A 16 4.02 3.44 0.50
CA LYS A 16 5.03 2.84 -0.37
C LYS A 16 5.30 1.38 0.01
N SER A 17 5.46 1.09 1.30
CA SER A 17 5.64 -0.28 1.81
C SER A 17 4.44 -1.16 1.50
N TRP A 18 3.21 -0.67 1.73
CA TRP A 18 2.00 -1.43 1.45
C TRP A 18 1.88 -1.83 -0.03
N LEU A 19 2.20 -0.90 -0.93
CA LEU A 19 2.18 -1.15 -2.37
C LEU A 19 3.23 -2.18 -2.78
N ASP A 20 4.46 -2.08 -2.27
CA ASP A 20 5.55 -3.04 -2.57
C ASP A 20 5.19 -4.46 -2.08
N ILE A 21 4.68 -4.57 -0.85
CA ILE A 21 4.26 -5.86 -0.29
C ILE A 21 3.12 -6.45 -1.14
N SER A 22 2.14 -5.64 -1.51
CA SER A 22 1.00 -6.07 -2.33
C SER A 22 1.44 -6.60 -3.69
N ASP A 23 2.40 -5.94 -4.34
CA ASP A 23 2.97 -6.40 -5.60
C ASP A 23 3.73 -7.72 -5.46
N ARG A 24 4.52 -7.86 -4.40
CA ARG A 24 5.26 -9.10 -4.12
C ARG A 24 4.32 -10.27 -3.83
N LEU A 25 3.26 -10.05 -3.05
CA LEU A 25 2.25 -11.08 -2.81
C LEU A 25 1.55 -11.50 -4.10
N ARG A 26 1.21 -10.54 -4.97
CA ARG A 26 0.64 -10.84 -6.29
C ARG A 26 1.57 -11.73 -7.12
N VAL A 27 2.86 -11.39 -7.20
CA VAL A 27 3.86 -12.18 -7.94
C VAL A 27 3.99 -13.60 -7.37
N CYS A 28 3.89 -13.75 -6.06
CA CYS A 28 3.91 -15.06 -5.40
C CYS A 28 2.57 -15.84 -5.47
N GLY A 29 1.52 -15.28 -6.09
CA GLY A 29 0.20 -15.91 -6.15
C GLY A 29 -0.53 -15.97 -4.80
N ILE A 30 -0.12 -15.17 -3.83
CA ILE A 30 -0.69 -15.14 -2.48
C ILE A 30 -1.86 -14.15 -2.47
N ASN A 31 -3.07 -14.66 -2.24
CA ASN A 31 -4.29 -13.85 -2.17
C ASN A 31 -4.79 -13.73 -0.72
N ILE A 32 -4.03 -13.03 0.10
CA ILE A 32 -4.34 -12.79 1.51
C ILE A 32 -4.46 -11.28 1.74
N PRO A 33 -5.50 -10.78 2.44
CA PRO A 33 -5.61 -9.37 2.78
C PRO A 33 -4.43 -8.89 3.63
N ILE A 34 -3.88 -7.72 3.30
CA ILE A 34 -2.88 -7.01 4.09
C ILE A 34 -3.43 -5.68 4.56
N PHE A 35 -3.33 -5.43 5.85
CA PHE A 35 -3.61 -4.16 6.48
C PHE A 35 -2.31 -3.53 6.97
N VAL A 36 -2.08 -2.27 6.65
CA VAL A 36 -0.93 -1.51 7.13
C VAL A 36 -1.45 -0.36 7.96
N ASP A 37 -1.09 -0.40 9.24
CA ASP A 37 -1.28 0.70 10.17
C ASP A 37 0.05 1.47 10.28
N TRP A 38 -0.02 2.78 10.41
CA TRP A 38 1.16 3.62 10.57
C TRP A 38 0.99 4.55 11.75
N THR A 39 2.05 4.68 12.54
CA THR A 39 2.02 5.47 13.77
C THR A 39 2.82 6.77 13.66
N GLY A 40 3.47 7.01 12.51
CA GLY A 40 4.18 8.25 12.21
C GLY A 40 3.27 9.37 11.68
N GLN A 41 3.89 10.40 11.11
CA GLN A 41 3.17 11.60 10.67
C GLN A 41 2.27 11.33 9.46
N ILE A 42 1.12 12.01 9.41
CA ILE A 42 0.24 12.05 8.24
C ILE A 42 0.80 13.11 7.28
N ASP A 43 1.73 12.70 6.41
CA ASP A 43 2.49 13.54 5.48
C ASP A 43 2.04 13.37 4.01
N VAL A 44 0.79 12.94 3.81
CA VAL A 44 0.15 12.73 2.50
C VAL A 44 -1.26 13.30 2.56
N THR A 45 -1.62 14.14 1.58
CA THR A 45 -3.00 14.64 1.48
C THR A 45 -3.92 13.60 0.85
N PRO A 46 -5.24 13.67 1.08
CA PRO A 46 -6.20 12.79 0.43
C PRO A 46 -6.09 12.78 -1.11
N GLU A 47 -5.81 13.92 -1.73
CA GLU A 47 -5.64 14.07 -3.18
C GLU A 47 -4.37 13.38 -3.69
N GLU A 48 -3.27 13.52 -2.94
CA GLU A 48 -2.02 12.83 -3.25
C GLU A 48 -2.19 11.31 -3.14
N LEU A 49 -2.86 10.84 -2.09
CA LEU A 49 -3.20 9.43 -1.92
C LEU A 49 -4.05 8.91 -3.09
N GLY A 50 -5.13 9.64 -3.44
CA GLY A 50 -5.99 9.28 -4.56
C GLY A 50 -5.21 9.18 -5.88
N THR A 51 -4.32 10.14 -6.14
CA THR A 51 -3.46 10.14 -7.33
C THR A 51 -2.52 8.93 -7.35
N HIS A 52 -1.95 8.55 -6.21
CA HIS A 52 -1.09 7.37 -6.09
C HIS A 52 -1.85 6.07 -6.38
N LEU A 53 -3.05 5.92 -5.81
CA LEU A 53 -3.90 4.75 -6.00
C LEU A 53 -4.39 4.64 -7.45
N GLU A 54 -4.84 5.74 -8.05
CA GLU A 54 -5.32 5.75 -9.43
C GLU A 54 -4.23 5.32 -10.42
N ARG A 55 -3.02 5.85 -10.28
CA ARG A 55 -1.87 5.43 -11.10
C ARG A 55 -1.56 3.95 -10.92
N ARG A 56 -1.63 3.44 -9.68
CA ARG A 56 -1.35 2.03 -9.39
C ARG A 56 -2.41 1.11 -10.00
N TRP A 57 -3.69 1.44 -9.85
CA TRP A 57 -4.80 0.65 -10.40
C TRP A 57 -4.78 0.63 -11.92
N ARG A 58 -4.48 1.75 -12.58
CA ARG A 58 -4.25 1.74 -14.03
C ARG A 58 -3.14 0.76 -14.40
N LYS A 59 -2.00 0.77 -13.69
CA LYS A 59 -0.91 -0.17 -13.96
C LYS A 59 -1.32 -1.64 -13.75
N TRP A 60 -2.21 -1.94 -12.80
CA TRP A 60 -2.73 -3.31 -12.61
C TRP A 60 -3.79 -3.72 -13.63
N ALA A 61 -4.58 -2.78 -14.16
CA ALA A 61 -5.61 -3.07 -15.17
C ALA A 61 -5.03 -3.43 -16.55
N TYR A 62 -3.82 -2.96 -16.85
CA TYR A 62 -3.14 -3.15 -18.14
C TYR A 62 -1.93 -4.10 -18.05
N SER A 63 -1.77 -4.87 -16.97
CA SER A 63 -0.64 -5.78 -16.73
C SER A 63 -1.07 -7.11 -16.16
#